data_AF-A0A2A2IJY2-F1
#
_entry.id   AF-A0A2A2IJY2-F1
#
_cell.length_a   1.000
_cell.length_b   1.000
_cell.length_c   1.000
_cell.angle_alpha   90.00
_cell.angle_beta   90.00
_cell.angle_gamma   90.00
#
_symmetry.space_group_name_H-M   'P 1'
#
loop_
_entity.id
_entity.type
_entity.pdbx_description
1 polymer ?
#
loop_
_entity_poly.entity_id
_entity_poly.type
_entity_poly.pdbx_seq_one_letter_code
_entity_poly.pdbx_strand_id
1 'polypeptide(L)'
;MFSKLVHIAGSLACAGITALIGGFLTTGLISLLVDGICAWLGIPMNFMETWAGSLVFALSLFVWGGIGYLLGNVLQSAVDSFFNRQAE
;
A
#
# COMPACT_ATOMS: atom_id res chain seq x y z
N MET A 1 9.65 -23.77 -13.13
CA MET A 1 10.23 -22.90 -12.07
C MET A 1 10.17 -21.42 -12.42
N PHE A 2 10.45 -21.00 -13.66
CA PHE A 2 10.41 -19.58 -14.07
C PHE A 2 9.05 -18.90 -13.86
N SER A 3 7.94 -19.58 -14.19
CA SER A 3 6.58 -19.04 -14.00
C SER A 3 6.25 -18.73 -12.53
N LYS A 4 6.65 -19.57 -11.57
CA LYS A 4 6.46 -19.30 -10.13
C LYS A 4 7.28 -18.12 -9.61
N LEU A 5 8.49 -17.92 -10.14
CA LEU A 5 9.35 -16.80 -9.76
C LEU A 5 8.78 -15.47 -10.29
N VAL A 6 8.30 -15.46 -11.53
CA VAL A 6 7.60 -14.31 -12.13
C VAL A 6 6.29 -14.03 -11.39
N HIS A 7 5.60 -15.07 -10.93
CA HIS A 7 4.38 -14.95 -10.11
C HIS A 7 4.68 -14.19 -8.80
N ILE A 8 5.69 -14.65 -8.06
CA ILE A 8 6.10 -14.02 -6.79
C ILE A 8 6.60 -12.59 -7.04
N ALA A 9 7.42 -12.35 -8.06
CA ALA A 9 7.92 -11.02 -8.37
C ALA A 9 6.81 -10.03 -8.75
N GLY A 10 5.79 -10.47 -9.50
CA GLY A 10 4.65 -9.64 -9.88
C GLY A 10 3.74 -9.28 -8.70
N SER A 11 3.42 -10.25 -7.83
CA SER A 11 2.63 -9.99 -6.62
C SER A 11 3.36 -9.08 -5.64
N LEU A 12 4.69 -9.24 -5.51
CA LEU A 12 5.51 -8.41 -4.63
C LEU A 12 5.69 -6.98 -5.18
N ALA A 13 5.82 -6.82 -6.50
CA ALA A 13 5.85 -5.50 -7.13
C ALA A 13 4.51 -4.77 -6.96
N CYS A 14 3.39 -5.47 -7.13
CA CYS A 14 2.05 -4.93 -6.88
C CYS A 14 1.89 -4.53 -5.39
N ALA A 15 2.32 -5.41 -4.47
CA ALA A 15 2.38 -5.11 -3.04
C ALA A 15 3.19 -3.84 -2.74
N GLY A 16 4.40 -3.72 -3.29
CA GLY A 16 5.26 -2.56 -3.07
C GLY A 16 4.68 -1.25 -3.60
N ILE A 17 4.13 -1.26 -4.82
CA ILE A 17 3.53 -0.07 -5.44
C ILE A 17 2.29 0.37 -4.67
N THR A 18 1.39 -0.57 -4.36
CA THR A 18 0.18 -0.27 -3.58
C THR A 18 0.52 0.17 -2.15
N ALA A 19 1.51 -0.46 -1.51
CA ALA A 19 2.02 -0.05 -0.20
C ALA A 19 2.48 1.40 -0.22
N LEU A 20 3.31 1.76 -1.19
CA LEU A 20 3.85 3.12 -1.28
C LEU A 20 2.74 4.13 -1.56
N ILE A 21 1.94 3.94 -2.61
CA ILE A 21 0.89 4.88 -2.99
C ILE A 21 -0.14 5.03 -1.86
N GLY A 22 -0.66 3.90 -1.38
CA GLY A 22 -1.65 3.87 -0.32
C GLY A 22 -1.10 4.38 1.00
N GLY A 23 0.10 3.96 1.39
CA GLY A 23 0.76 4.39 2.62
C GLY A 23 1.03 5.89 2.66
N PHE A 24 1.56 6.46 1.57
CA PHE A 24 1.78 7.91 1.45
C PHE A 24 0.46 8.68 1.48
N LEU A 25 -0.56 8.24 0.72
CA LEU A 25 -1.87 8.90 0.71
C LEU A 25 -2.51 8.89 2.10
N THR A 26 -2.56 7.72 2.76
CA THR A 26 -3.22 7.57 4.06
C THR A 26 -2.51 8.40 5.12
N THR A 27 -1.17 8.32 5.17
CA THR A 27 -0.37 9.05 6.15
C THR A 27 -0.40 10.56 5.90
N GLY A 28 -0.34 10.98 4.64
CA GLY A 28 -0.45 12.39 4.27
C GLY A 28 -1.82 12.98 4.63
N LEU A 29 -2.90 12.23 4.40
CA LEU A 29 -4.26 12.66 4.76
C LEU A 29 -4.43 12.79 6.28
N ILE A 30 -3.90 11.82 7.03
CA ILE A 30 -3.94 11.84 8.50
C ILE A 30 -3.10 13.01 9.02
N SER A 31 -1.90 13.24 8.48
CA SER A 31 -1.07 14.40 8.86
C SER A 31 -1.83 15.69 8.64
N LEU A 32 -2.41 15.88 7.45
CA LEU A 32 -3.17 17.10 7.14
C LEU A 32 -4.35 17.30 8.09
N LEU A 33 -5.04 16.23 8.49
CA LEU A 33 -6.13 16.29 9.45
C LEU A 33 -5.63 16.66 10.85
N VAL A 34 -4.57 16.01 11.33
CA VAL A 34 -4.01 16.23 12.66
C VAL A 34 -3.37 17.61 12.77
N ASP A 35 -2.56 18.01 11.79
CA ASP A 35 -1.92 19.32 11.74
C ASP A 35 -2.99 20.42 11.66
N GLY A 36 -4.08 20.21 10.91
CA GLY A 36 -5.23 21.11 10.87
C GLY A 36 -5.94 21.28 12.22
N ILE A 37 -6.15 20.18 12.95
CA ILE A 37 -6.75 20.22 14.30
C ILE A 37 -5.80 20.89 15.29
N CYS A 38 -4.51 20.55 15.26
CA CYS A 38 -3.49 21.14 16.13
C CYS A 38 -3.36 22.65 15.89
N ALA A 39 -3.36 23.10 14.63
CA ALA A 39 -3.36 24.51 14.28
C ALA A 39 -4.61 25.23 14.80
N TRP A 40 -5.79 24.60 14.71
CA TRP A 40 -7.05 25.16 15.23
C TRP A 40 -7.05 25.29 16.76
N LEU A 41 -6.37 24.39 17.46
CA LEU A 41 -6.18 24.43 18.92
C LEU A 41 -4.99 25.30 19.36
N GLY A 42 -4.23 25.88 18.44
CA GLY A 42 -3.04 26.67 18.74
C GLY A 42 -1.84 25.85 19.25
N ILE A 43 -1.82 24.54 18.99
CA ILE A 43 -0.75 23.62 19.40
C ILE A 43 0.28 23.54 18.26
N PRO A 44 1.53 23.99 18.47
CA PRO A 44 2.58 23.87 17.46
C PRO A 44 3.11 22.43 17.44
N MET A 45 2.46 21.57 16.66
CA MET A 45 2.85 20.18 16.44
C MET A 45 2.93 19.92 14.94
N ASN A 46 3.95 19.18 14.51
CA ASN A 46 4.05 18.58 13.18
C ASN A 46 3.87 17.07 13.33
N PHE A 47 2.73 16.53 12.90
CA PHE A 47 2.39 15.12 13.13
C PHE A 47 3.44 14.16 12.57
N MET A 48 4.01 14.47 11.40
CA MET A 48 5.03 13.65 10.75
C MET A 48 6.35 13.55 11.52
N GLU A 49 6.67 14.53 12.38
CA GLU A 49 7.87 14.50 13.22
C GLU A 49 7.66 13.71 14.51
N THR A 50 6.43 13.28 14.79
CA THR A 50 6.12 12.50 15.98
C THR A 50 6.31 10.99 15.76
N TRP A 51 6.52 10.28 16.86
CA TRP A 51 6.53 8.81 16.88
C TRP A 51 5.20 8.22 16.39
N ALA A 52 4.09 8.94 16.57
CA ALA A 52 2.78 8.54 16.07
C ALA A 52 2.71 8.60 14.54
N GLY A 53 3.26 9.64 13.90
CA GLY A 53 3.35 9.74 12.44
C GLY A 53 4.13 8.59 11.81
N SER A 54 5.28 8.24 12.41
CA SER A 54 6.09 7.08 11.98
C SER A 54 5.35 5.75 12.12
N LEU A 55 4.60 5.55 13.22
CA LEU A 55 3.79 4.35 13.42
C LEU A 55 2.65 4.25 12.40
N VAL A 56 1.94 5.36 12.13
CA VAL A 56 0.87 5.40 11.13
C VAL A 56 1.43 5.10 9.74
N PHE A 57 2.61 5.65 9.40
CA PHE A 57 3.27 5.32 8.15
C PHE A 57 3.62 3.83 8.05
N ALA A 58 4.26 3.25 9.06
CA ALA A 58 4.62 1.84 9.07
C ALA A 58 3.38 0.92 8.98
N LEU A 59 2.33 1.22 9.74
CA LEU A 59 1.07 0.45 9.69
C LEU A 59 0.38 0.59 8.34
N SER A 60 0.38 1.79 7.75
CA SER A 60 -0.24 2.00 6.44
C SER A 60 0.50 1.25 5.34
N LEU A 61 1.84 1.24 5.35
CA LEU A 61 2.64 0.43 4.42
C LEU A 61 2.32 -1.06 4.57
N PHE A 62 2.14 -1.54 5.80
CA PHE A 62 1.81 -2.94 6.05
C PHE A 62 0.42 -3.32 5.52
N VAL A 63 -0.60 -2.49 5.82
CA VAL A 63 -1.98 -2.72 5.38
C VAL A 63 -2.08 -2.66 3.85
N TRP A 64 -1.55 -1.61 3.24
CA TRP A 64 -1.59 -1.44 1.78
C TRP A 64 -0.70 -2.43 1.04
N GLY A 65 0.43 -2.84 1.63
CA GLY A 65 1.27 -3.92 1.11
C GLY A 65 0.54 -5.26 1.11
N GLY A 66 -0.20 -5.58 2.17
CA GLY A 66 -1.05 -6.77 2.22
C GLY A 66 -2.15 -6.74 1.16
N ILE A 67 -2.82 -5.60 0.99
CA ILE A 67 -3.85 -5.40 -0.04
C ILE A 67 -3.25 -5.58 -1.44
N GLY A 68 -2.11 -4.93 -1.73
CA GLY A 68 -1.44 -5.05 -3.02
C GLY A 68 -0.93 -6.46 -3.31
N TYR A 69 -0.49 -7.20 -2.29
CA TYR A 69 -0.11 -8.61 -2.44
C TYR A 69 -1.31 -9.49 -2.83
N LEU A 70 -2.45 -9.32 -2.13
CA LEU A 70 -3.68 -10.03 -2.47
C LEU A 70 -4.17 -9.66 -3.87
N LEU A 71 -4.13 -8.37 -4.22
CA LEU A 71 -4.51 -7.88 -5.54
C LEU A 71 -3.62 -8.49 -6.63
N GLY A 72 -2.31 -8.55 -6.40
CA GLY A 72 -1.35 -9.19 -7.31
C GLY A 72 -1.67 -10.67 -7.55
N ASN A 73 -1.99 -11.42 -6.49
CA ASN A 73 -2.38 -12.82 -6.60
C ASN A 73 -3.69 -13.01 -7.39
N VAL A 74 -4.69 -12.14 -7.17
CA VAL A 74 -5.96 -12.16 -7.92
C VAL A 74 -5.72 -11.83 -9.39
N LEU A 75 -4.90 -10.81 -9.67
CA LEU A 75 -4.58 -10.39 -11.03
C LEU A 75 -3.89 -11.51 -11.81
N GLN A 76 -2.96 -12.21 -11.16
CA GLN A 76 -2.25 -13.34 -11.76
C GLN A 76 -3.16 -14.54 -11.98
N SER A 77 -4.05 -14.86 -11.03
CA SER A 77 -5.08 -15.90 -11.24
C SER A 77 -6.01 -15.56 -12.42
N ALA A 78 -6.36 -14.29 -12.60
CA ALA A 78 -7.13 -13.85 -13.76
C ALA A 78 -6.35 -14.02 -15.06
N VAL A 79 -5.09 -13.59 -15.10
CA VAL A 79 -4.20 -13.74 -16.27
C VAL A 79 -4.05 -15.21 -16.67
N ASP A 80 -3.80 -16.10 -15.71
CA ASP A 80 -3.70 -17.55 -15.98
C ASP A 80 -5.02 -18.10 -16.57
N SER A 81 -6.17 -17.66 -16.06
CA SER A 81 -7.48 -18.04 -16.62
C SER A 81 -7.71 -17.49 -18.04
N PHE A 82 -7.22 -16.29 -18.36
CA PHE A 82 -7.35 -15.71 -19.69
C PHE A 82 -6.53 -16.49 -20.72
N PHE A 83 -5.27 -16.83 -20.40
CA PHE A 83 -4.43 -17.58 -21.32
C PHE A 83 -4.90 -19.01 -21.52
N ASN A 84 -5.42 -19.68 -20.49
CA ASN A 84 -6.02 -21.01 -20.65
C ASN A 84 -7.25 -21.00 -21.58
N ARG A 85 -8.07 -19.94 -21.56
CA ARG A 85 -9.21 -19.79 -22.48
C ARG A 85 -8.82 -19.46 -23.92
N GLN A 86 -7.59 -19.02 -24.17
CA GLN A 86 -7.09 -18.73 -25.52
C GLN A 86 -6.42 -19.95 -26.18
N ALA A 87 -6.26 -21.05 -25.42
CA ALA A 87 -5.64 -22.29 -25.87
C ALA A 87 -6.66 -23.38 -26.26
N GLU A 88 -7.96 -23.12 -26.06
CA GLU A 88 -9.11 -23.90 -26.59
C GLU A 88 -9.64 -23.26 -27.88
#